data_AF-A0A7J3NLA7-F1
#
_entry.id   AF-A0A7J3NLA7-F1
#
_cell.length_a   1.000
_cell.length_b   1.000
_cell.length_c   1.000
_cell.angle_alpha   90.00
_cell.angle_beta   90.00
_cell.angle_gamma   90.00
#
_symmetry.space_group_name_H-M   'P 1'
#
loop_
_entity.id
_entity.type
_entity.pdbx_description
1 polymer ?
#
loop_
_entity_poly.entity_id
_entity_poly.type
_entity_poly.pdbx_seq_one_letter_code
_entity_poly.pdbx_strand_id
1 'polypeptide(L)'
;MLEKGGVSVRLWLLDILACPADGCKHYPLKLLIFEWEDDDAKRILRAGESYAKGDISDLKKDLKGSIKIDRNKGTVEDELARSSMSVEDYAVLFKEKVDSIFRNVVADETGASTSLINAIINFNVPSKLDEGFENVIHLANWLAFKVNVQSGILICEKCGRSFPIIETIPNMLPDDLRDKKEDREFLLKWRKYVPKRILEAEGIT
;
A
#
# COMPACT_ATOMS: atom_id res chain seq x y z
N MET A 1 12.62 16.05 22.79
CA MET A 1 11.56 15.76 21.81
C MET A 1 12.25 15.65 20.46
N LEU A 2 12.59 14.43 20.04
CA LEU A 2 13.15 14.20 18.71
C LEU A 2 11.96 14.12 17.76
N GLU A 3 11.89 15.06 16.82
CA GLU A 3 11.02 14.93 15.65
C GLU A 3 11.43 13.63 14.95
N LYS A 4 10.55 12.61 14.99
CA LYS A 4 10.71 11.36 14.24
C LYS A 4 10.52 11.64 12.75
N GLY A 5 11.48 12.33 12.14
CA GLY A 5 11.56 12.55 10.69
C GLY A 5 12.06 11.30 9.95
N GLY A 6 11.52 10.12 10.29
CA GLY A 6 11.75 8.88 9.58
C GLY A 6 10.91 8.85 8.31
N VAL A 7 11.43 8.22 7.25
CA VAL A 7 10.64 7.95 6.04
C VAL A 7 9.67 6.83 6.36
N SER A 8 8.39 7.15 6.56
CA SER A 8 7.36 6.16 6.83
C SER A 8 6.97 5.39 5.56
N VAL A 9 6.83 4.07 5.65
CA VAL A 9 6.41 3.22 4.51
C VAL A 9 4.98 3.55 4.11
N ARG A 10 4.82 4.00 2.88
CA ARG A 10 3.54 4.20 2.22
C ARG A 10 3.36 3.18 1.11
N LEU A 11 2.12 2.86 0.76
CA LEU A 11 1.85 1.80 -0.22
C LEU A 11 2.38 2.12 -1.62
N TRP A 12 2.49 3.40 -2.02
CA TRP A 12 3.07 3.77 -3.32
C TRP A 12 4.49 3.22 -3.51
N LEU A 13 5.25 2.97 -2.43
CA LEU A 13 6.59 2.37 -2.51
C LEU A 13 6.56 0.97 -3.13
N LEU A 14 5.45 0.23 -3.01
CA LEU A 14 5.31 -1.09 -3.63
C LEU A 14 5.38 -1.03 -5.16
N ASP A 15 5.10 0.14 -5.76
CA ASP A 15 5.24 0.36 -7.19
C ASP A 15 6.71 0.50 -7.65
N ILE A 16 7.68 0.55 -6.73
CA ILE A 16 9.11 0.63 -7.07
C ILE A 16 10.01 -0.35 -6.31
N LEU A 17 9.55 -0.91 -5.19
CA LEU A 17 10.35 -1.79 -4.35
C LEU A 17 10.50 -3.19 -4.98
N ALA A 18 11.70 -3.49 -5.46
CA ALA A 18 12.09 -4.82 -5.88
C ALA A 18 12.83 -5.57 -4.76
N CYS A 19 12.84 -6.90 -4.83
CA CYS A 19 13.61 -7.75 -3.93
C CYS A 19 15.12 -7.43 -4.03
N PRO A 20 15.79 -7.05 -2.91
CA PRO A 20 17.21 -6.70 -2.88
C PRO A 20 18.11 -7.94 -2.82
N ALA A 21 17.55 -9.15 -2.68
CA ALA A 21 18.32 -10.38 -2.62
C ALA A 21 19.14 -10.54 -3.91
N ASP A 22 20.39 -11.00 -3.74
CA ASP A 22 21.34 -11.12 -4.85
C ASP A 22 20.76 -11.93 -6.02
N GLY A 23 20.86 -11.35 -7.22
CA GLY A 23 20.29 -11.92 -8.46
C GLY A 23 18.75 -12.01 -8.55
N CYS A 24 17.98 -11.65 -7.52
CA CYS A 24 16.53 -11.87 -7.51
C CYS A 24 15.76 -10.81 -8.32
N LYS A 25 15.87 -9.53 -7.91
CA LYS A 25 15.24 -8.35 -8.52
C LYS A 25 13.73 -8.50 -8.81
N HIS A 26 13.04 -9.40 -8.11
CA HIS A 26 11.62 -9.64 -8.32
C HIS A 26 10.79 -8.47 -7.82
N TYR A 27 9.75 -8.16 -8.58
CA TYR A 27 8.81 -7.10 -8.34
C TYR A 27 7.47 -7.50 -8.98
N PRO A 28 6.32 -7.15 -8.39
CA PRO A 28 6.15 -6.49 -7.09
C PRO A 28 6.43 -7.43 -5.89
N LEU A 29 6.64 -6.86 -4.71
CA LEU A 29 6.68 -7.63 -3.45
C LEU A 29 5.28 -7.74 -2.85
N LYS A 30 5.01 -8.87 -2.19
CA LYS A 30 3.80 -9.04 -1.39
C LYS A 30 3.94 -8.34 -0.06
N LEU A 31 2.98 -7.51 0.31
CA LEU A 31 2.94 -6.84 1.61
C LEU A 31 1.86 -7.49 2.49
N LEU A 32 2.25 -7.94 3.67
CA LEU A 32 1.32 -8.23 4.76
C LEU A 32 1.36 -7.06 5.73
N ILE A 33 0.26 -6.35 5.87
CA ILE A 33 0.13 -5.26 6.85
C ILE A 33 -0.30 -5.88 8.16
N PHE A 34 0.33 -5.50 9.26
CA PHE A 34 -0.11 -5.88 10.60
C PHE A 34 -0.76 -4.69 11.29
N GLU A 35 -0.15 -3.52 11.15
CA GLU A 35 -0.52 -2.31 11.88
C GLU A 35 -0.30 -1.08 11.00
N TRP A 36 -1.26 -0.16 11.00
CA TRP A 36 -1.12 1.19 10.47
C TRP A 36 -0.62 2.12 11.58
N GLU A 37 -0.03 3.28 11.25
CA GLU A 37 0.23 4.30 12.29
C GLU A 37 -1.08 4.65 13.01
N ASP A 38 -1.05 4.89 14.33
CA ASP A 38 -2.25 5.03 15.17
C ASP A 38 -3.27 6.04 14.64
N ASP A 39 -2.79 7.17 14.11
CA ASP A 39 -3.65 8.19 13.52
C ASP A 39 -4.18 7.76 12.15
N ASP A 40 -3.40 7.01 11.38
CA ASP A 40 -3.80 6.48 10.07
C ASP A 40 -4.82 5.34 10.20
N ALA A 41 -4.72 4.48 11.23
CA ALA A 41 -5.71 3.45 11.52
C ALA A 41 -7.11 4.06 11.71
N LYS A 42 -7.20 5.16 12.48
CA LYS A 42 -8.46 5.90 12.68
C LYS A 42 -8.95 6.57 11.40
N ARG A 43 -8.04 7.13 10.61
CA ARG A 43 -8.38 7.75 9.32
C ARG A 43 -8.92 6.72 8.33
N ILE A 44 -8.33 5.52 8.26
CA ILE A 44 -8.76 4.41 7.40
C ILE A 44 -10.16 3.95 7.77
N LEU A 45 -10.45 3.78 9.07
CA LEU A 45 -11.79 3.41 9.54
C LEU A 45 -12.84 4.44 9.10
N ARG A 46 -12.59 5.73 9.35
CA ARG A 46 -13.50 6.82 8.93
C ARG A 46 -13.66 6.88 7.42
N ALA A 47 -12.56 6.75 6.67
CA ALA A 47 -12.59 6.73 5.21
C ALA A 47 -13.44 5.55 4.70
N GLY A 48 -13.34 4.37 5.32
CA GLY A 48 -14.19 3.22 5.03
C GLY A 48 -15.68 3.51 5.21
N GLU A 49 -16.06 4.11 6.34
CA GLU A 49 -17.44 4.46 6.65
C GLU A 49 -18.03 5.52 5.69
N SER A 50 -17.24 6.55 5.36
CA SER A 50 -17.67 7.61 4.43
C SER A 50 -17.73 7.10 2.99
N TYR A 51 -16.72 6.35 2.56
CA TYR A 51 -16.65 5.79 1.20
C TYR A 51 -17.81 4.82 0.93
N ALA A 52 -18.19 4.00 1.92
CA ALA A 52 -19.35 3.12 1.82
C ALA A 52 -20.68 3.86 1.61
N LYS A 53 -20.74 5.15 1.97
CA LYS A 53 -21.90 6.04 1.76
C LYS A 53 -21.77 6.88 0.48
N GLY A 54 -20.70 6.67 -0.30
CA GLY A 54 -20.37 7.49 -1.48
C GLY A 54 -19.77 8.85 -1.15
N ASP A 55 -19.42 9.12 0.12
CA ASP A 55 -18.81 10.38 0.53
C ASP A 55 -17.28 10.28 0.49
N ILE A 56 -16.67 11.09 -0.38
CA ILE A 56 -15.22 11.20 -0.53
C ILE A 56 -14.68 12.60 -0.21
N SER A 57 -15.48 13.43 0.47
CA SER A 57 -15.12 14.81 0.79
C SER A 57 -13.81 14.93 1.56
N ASP A 58 -13.61 14.06 2.56
CA ASP A 58 -12.37 14.00 3.34
C ASP A 58 -11.17 13.58 2.48
N LEU A 59 -11.34 12.60 1.58
CA LEU A 59 -10.27 12.16 0.66
C LEU A 59 -9.87 13.31 -0.27
N LYS A 60 -10.85 14.02 -0.84
CA LYS A 60 -10.63 15.19 -1.70
C LYS A 60 -9.89 16.31 -0.97
N LYS A 61 -10.20 16.53 0.31
CA LYS A 61 -9.54 17.52 1.15
C LYS A 61 -8.07 17.16 1.38
N ASP A 62 -7.79 15.90 1.74
CA ASP A 62 -6.42 15.40 1.96
C ASP A 62 -5.57 15.37 0.69
N LEU A 63 -6.21 15.23 -0.48
CA LEU A 63 -5.59 15.18 -1.81
C LEU A 63 -5.65 16.50 -2.57
N LYS A 64 -5.96 17.61 -1.91
CA LYS A 64 -6.11 18.91 -2.58
C LYS A 64 -4.83 19.27 -3.32
N GLY A 65 -4.94 19.36 -4.66
CA GLY A 65 -3.83 19.69 -5.55
C GLY A 65 -2.99 18.47 -6.01
N SER A 66 -3.18 17.29 -5.41
CA SER A 66 -2.55 16.04 -5.82
C SER A 66 -3.23 15.38 -7.02
N ILE A 67 -4.53 15.66 -7.25
CA ILE A 67 -5.31 15.14 -8.37
C ILE A 67 -5.91 16.30 -9.15
N LYS A 68 -5.77 16.28 -10.47
CA LYS A 68 -6.38 17.23 -11.40
C LYS A 68 -7.20 16.45 -12.42
N ILE A 69 -8.49 16.77 -12.48
CA ILE A 69 -9.43 16.17 -13.43
C ILE A 69 -10.07 17.29 -14.23
N ASP A 70 -9.84 17.31 -15.54
CA ASP A 70 -10.49 18.24 -16.46
C ASP A 70 -11.61 17.49 -17.21
N ARG A 71 -12.85 17.68 -16.77
CA ARG A 71 -14.03 17.03 -17.36
C ARG A 71 -14.34 17.54 -18.77
N ASN A 72 -13.91 18.75 -19.13
CA ASN A 72 -14.15 19.31 -20.46
C ASN A 72 -13.15 18.74 -21.48
N LYS A 73 -11.90 18.56 -21.07
CA LYS A 73 -10.84 17.97 -21.90
C LYS A 73 -10.79 16.45 -21.82
N GLY A 74 -11.44 15.85 -20.82
CA GLY A 74 -11.39 14.41 -20.59
C GLY A 74 -9.99 13.95 -20.20
N THR A 75 -9.32 14.68 -19.30
CA THR A 75 -7.95 14.37 -18.87
C THR A 75 -7.81 14.24 -17.37
N VAL A 76 -6.90 13.36 -16.94
CA VAL A 76 -6.57 13.10 -15.54
C VAL A 76 -5.06 13.24 -15.33
N GLU A 77 -4.65 13.84 -14.22
CA GLU A 77 -3.27 13.92 -13.73
C GLU A 77 -3.29 13.67 -12.21
N ASP A 78 -2.46 12.75 -11.72
CA ASP A 78 -2.32 12.45 -10.30
C ASP A 78 -0.89 11.98 -9.92
N GLU A 79 -0.69 11.61 -8.65
CA GLU A 79 0.61 11.15 -8.15
C GLU A 79 1.00 9.74 -8.67
N LEU A 80 0.03 8.93 -9.10
CA LEU A 80 0.26 7.60 -9.69
C LEU A 80 0.78 7.70 -11.13
N ALA A 81 0.18 8.58 -11.94
CA ALA A 81 0.48 8.77 -13.36
C ALA A 81 1.61 9.79 -13.61
N ARG A 82 1.77 10.79 -12.72
CA ARG A 82 2.79 11.85 -12.77
C ARG A 82 2.80 12.68 -14.06
N SER A 83 1.78 12.54 -14.90
CA SER A 83 1.60 13.23 -16.16
C SER A 83 0.11 13.28 -16.49
N SER A 84 -0.30 14.29 -17.26
CA SER A 84 -1.68 14.43 -17.72
C SER A 84 -1.91 13.61 -18.98
N MET A 85 -2.99 12.83 -19.01
CA MET A 85 -3.36 11.99 -20.14
C MET A 85 -4.88 11.89 -20.31
N SER A 86 -5.34 11.32 -21.43
CA SER A 86 -6.76 11.05 -21.68
C SER A 86 -7.32 10.11 -20.60
N VAL A 87 -8.63 10.15 -20.36
CA VAL A 87 -9.26 9.23 -19.39
C VAL A 87 -9.08 7.77 -19.82
N GLU A 88 -9.13 7.49 -21.11
CA GLU A 88 -8.95 6.15 -21.67
C GLU A 88 -7.53 5.63 -21.39
N ASP A 89 -6.50 6.42 -21.69
CA ASP A 89 -5.10 6.05 -21.40
C ASP A 89 -4.86 5.94 -19.89
N TYR A 90 -5.41 6.89 -19.13
CA TYR A 90 -5.31 6.90 -17.68
C TYR A 90 -5.94 5.64 -17.07
N ALA A 91 -7.10 5.20 -17.55
CA ALA A 91 -7.78 4.03 -17.00
C ALA A 91 -6.96 2.74 -17.15
N VAL A 92 -6.24 2.61 -18.28
CA VAL A 92 -5.30 1.51 -18.52
C VAL A 92 -4.10 1.62 -17.56
N LEU A 93 -3.43 2.77 -17.51
CA LEU A 93 -2.29 2.97 -16.62
C LEU A 93 -2.66 2.80 -15.14
N PHE A 94 -3.78 3.37 -14.72
CA PHE A 94 -4.30 3.27 -13.37
C PHE A 94 -4.56 1.81 -12.99
N LYS A 95 -5.06 1.00 -13.93
CA LYS A 95 -5.19 -0.44 -13.71
C LYS A 95 -3.85 -1.11 -13.44
N GLU A 96 -2.82 -0.80 -14.22
CA GLU A 96 -1.46 -1.33 -14.01
C GLU A 96 -0.90 -0.91 -12.65
N LYS A 97 -1.08 0.36 -12.25
CA LYS A 97 -0.66 0.86 -10.94
C LYS A 97 -1.42 0.21 -9.80
N VAL A 98 -2.73 0.02 -9.95
CA VAL A 98 -3.54 -0.69 -8.97
C VAL A 98 -3.07 -2.13 -8.79
N ASP A 99 -2.77 -2.78 -9.90
CA ASP A 99 -2.34 -4.17 -9.95
C ASP A 99 -0.95 -4.35 -9.31
N SER A 100 -0.06 -3.39 -9.52
CA SER A 100 1.25 -3.37 -8.88
C SER A 100 1.17 -3.10 -7.38
N ILE A 101 0.46 -2.05 -6.98
CA ILE A 101 0.44 -1.54 -5.59
C ILE A 101 -0.48 -2.38 -4.70
N PHE A 102 -1.73 -2.61 -5.09
CA PHE A 102 -2.77 -3.07 -4.16
C PHE A 102 -3.05 -4.56 -4.22
N ARG A 103 -2.91 -5.23 -5.38
CA ARG A 103 -3.19 -6.68 -5.46
C ARG A 103 -2.26 -7.53 -4.62
N ASN A 104 -1.06 -7.03 -4.34
CA ASN A 104 -0.06 -7.72 -3.55
C ASN A 104 -0.15 -7.35 -2.06
N VAL A 105 -1.15 -6.56 -1.66
CA VAL A 105 -1.38 -6.16 -0.27
C VAL A 105 -2.41 -7.09 0.36
N VAL A 106 -2.02 -7.71 1.47
CA VAL A 106 -2.92 -8.41 2.37
C VAL A 106 -3.10 -7.53 3.60
N ALA A 107 -4.37 -7.23 3.89
CA ALA A 107 -4.78 -6.19 4.82
C ALA A 107 -4.40 -6.48 6.30
N ASP A 108 -4.52 -5.42 7.09
CA ASP A 108 -4.17 -5.31 8.50
C ASP A 108 -4.92 -6.28 9.43
N GLU A 109 -4.45 -6.39 10.68
CA GLU A 109 -5.00 -7.34 11.65
C GLU A 109 -6.49 -7.13 11.97
N THR A 110 -6.98 -5.89 11.87
CA THR A 110 -8.37 -5.55 12.12
C THR A 110 -9.23 -5.74 10.88
N GLY A 111 -8.60 -5.91 9.72
CA GLY A 111 -9.23 -5.94 8.41
C GLY A 111 -9.80 -4.60 7.98
N ALA A 112 -9.54 -3.50 8.70
CA ALA A 112 -10.14 -2.19 8.44
C ALA A 112 -9.87 -1.68 7.02
N SER A 113 -8.66 -1.91 6.51
CA SER A 113 -8.29 -1.50 5.14
C SER A 113 -8.81 -2.46 4.06
N THR A 114 -9.28 -3.67 4.42
CA THR A 114 -9.67 -4.72 3.46
C THR A 114 -10.77 -4.26 2.52
N SER A 115 -11.79 -3.59 3.04
CA SER A 115 -12.92 -3.11 2.23
C SER A 115 -12.49 -2.05 1.22
N LEU A 116 -11.63 -1.12 1.63
CA LEU A 116 -11.07 -0.08 0.78
C LEU A 116 -10.15 -0.67 -0.30
N ILE A 117 -9.24 -1.57 0.07
CA ILE A 117 -8.37 -2.28 -0.89
C ILE A 117 -9.22 -3.06 -1.89
N ASN A 118 -10.26 -3.76 -1.43
CA ASN A 118 -11.18 -4.49 -2.30
C ASN A 118 -11.92 -3.59 -3.28
N ALA A 119 -12.34 -2.39 -2.84
CA ALA A 119 -12.94 -1.41 -3.73
C ALA A 119 -11.95 -0.93 -4.80
N ILE A 120 -10.68 -0.72 -4.43
CA ILE A 120 -9.62 -0.32 -5.35
C ILE A 120 -9.30 -1.43 -6.37
N ILE A 121 -9.11 -2.68 -5.96
CA ILE A 121 -8.66 -3.75 -6.88
C ILE A 121 -9.76 -4.26 -7.83
N ASN A 122 -11.03 -4.16 -7.42
CA ASN A 122 -12.19 -4.69 -8.14
C ASN A 122 -12.95 -3.63 -8.94
N PHE A 123 -12.38 -2.43 -9.11
CA PHE A 123 -12.98 -1.45 -9.99
C PHE A 123 -13.02 -1.95 -11.45
N ASN A 124 -14.04 -1.52 -12.17
CA ASN A 124 -14.14 -1.77 -13.61
C ASN A 124 -13.44 -0.63 -14.35
N VAL A 125 -12.61 -0.98 -15.35
CA VAL A 125 -11.98 0.01 -16.24
C VAL A 125 -13.09 0.65 -17.09
N PRO A 126 -13.40 1.95 -16.89
CA PRO A 126 -14.49 2.57 -17.62
C PRO A 126 -13.99 3.10 -18.97
N SER A 127 -14.90 3.27 -19.93
CA SER A 127 -14.59 3.92 -21.21
C SER A 127 -14.60 5.45 -21.13
N LYS A 128 -15.10 6.03 -20.04
CA LYS A 128 -15.24 7.48 -19.81
C LYS A 128 -15.12 7.76 -18.32
N LEU A 129 -14.90 9.01 -17.94
CA LEU A 129 -14.88 9.40 -16.54
C LEU A 129 -16.32 9.44 -16.00
N ASP A 130 -16.58 8.61 -14.99
CA ASP A 130 -17.80 8.67 -14.19
C ASP A 130 -17.47 8.90 -12.70
N GLU A 131 -18.50 9.13 -11.90
CA GLU A 131 -18.35 9.38 -10.45
C GLU A 131 -17.73 8.18 -9.72
N GLY A 132 -18.05 6.95 -10.11
CA GLY A 132 -17.49 5.76 -9.49
C GLY A 132 -15.98 5.66 -9.71
N PHE A 133 -15.53 5.91 -10.93
CA PHE A 133 -14.11 5.90 -11.25
C PHE A 133 -13.37 7.06 -10.58
N GLU A 134 -13.94 8.26 -10.57
CA GLU A 134 -13.37 9.39 -9.81
C GLU A 134 -13.22 9.05 -8.32
N ASN A 135 -14.20 8.36 -7.72
CA ASN A 135 -14.13 7.94 -6.33
C ASN A 135 -13.01 6.93 -6.08
N VAL A 136 -12.84 5.95 -6.96
CA VAL A 136 -11.74 4.98 -6.87
C VAL A 136 -10.37 5.64 -7.06
N ILE A 137 -10.24 6.62 -7.97
CA ILE A 137 -9.00 7.38 -8.17
C ILE A 137 -8.60 8.10 -6.87
N HIS A 138 -9.54 8.79 -6.22
CA HIS A 138 -9.27 9.47 -4.96
C HIS A 138 -8.93 8.48 -3.84
N LEU A 139 -9.67 7.37 -3.74
CA LEU A 139 -9.42 6.36 -2.72
C LEU A 139 -8.03 5.73 -2.89
N ALA A 140 -7.66 5.35 -4.11
CA ALA A 140 -6.36 4.75 -4.40
C ALA A 140 -5.21 5.72 -4.14
N ASN A 141 -5.30 6.97 -4.60
CA ASN A 141 -4.26 7.97 -4.32
C ASN A 141 -4.15 8.25 -2.81
N TRP A 142 -5.28 8.33 -2.10
CA TRP A 142 -5.27 8.60 -0.67
C TRP A 142 -4.60 7.45 0.10
N LEU A 143 -5.00 6.21 -0.18
CA LEU A 143 -4.44 5.03 0.47
C LEU A 143 -2.96 4.80 0.06
N ALA A 144 -2.59 5.15 -1.17
CA ALA A 144 -1.22 5.03 -1.65
C ALA A 144 -0.26 6.03 -1.01
N PHE A 145 -0.69 7.29 -0.83
CA PHE A 145 0.20 8.41 -0.54
C PHE A 145 -0.05 9.11 0.80
N LYS A 146 -1.18 8.89 1.48
CA LYS A 146 -1.56 9.66 2.68
C LYS A 146 -1.61 8.85 3.97
N VAL A 147 -1.42 7.54 3.92
CA VAL A 147 -1.36 6.66 5.10
C VAL A 147 -0.05 5.88 5.13
N ASN A 148 0.38 5.50 6.33
CA ASN A 148 1.65 4.84 6.59
C ASN A 148 1.46 3.52 7.34
N VAL A 149 2.21 2.52 6.88
CA VAL A 149 2.28 1.20 7.50
C VAL A 149 3.23 1.27 8.70
N GLN A 150 2.74 1.01 9.90
CA GLN A 150 3.54 0.97 11.14
C GLN A 150 4.33 -0.34 11.25
N SER A 151 3.65 -1.46 11.06
CA SER A 151 4.21 -2.80 11.17
C SER A 151 3.70 -3.69 10.03
N GLY A 152 4.59 -4.48 9.43
CA GLY A 152 4.23 -5.40 8.36
C GLY A 152 5.40 -6.25 7.87
N ILE A 153 5.18 -7.07 6.84
CA ILE A 153 6.24 -7.85 6.18
C ILE A 153 6.10 -7.74 4.68
N LEU A 154 7.19 -7.39 4.01
CA LEU A 154 7.36 -7.57 2.57
C LEU A 154 7.87 -8.99 2.30
N ILE A 155 7.28 -9.69 1.34
CA ILE A 155 7.62 -11.06 0.98
C ILE A 155 7.90 -11.11 -0.52
N CYS A 156 9.06 -11.63 -0.88
CA CYS A 156 9.36 -11.96 -2.26
C CYS A 156 8.80 -13.35 -2.60
N GLU A 157 7.80 -13.43 -3.48
CA GLU A 157 7.25 -14.73 -3.86
C GLU A 157 8.17 -15.54 -4.80
N LYS A 158 9.20 -14.91 -5.39
CA LYS A 158 10.21 -15.58 -6.22
C LYS A 158 11.28 -16.31 -5.41
N CYS A 159 11.92 -15.64 -4.45
CA CYS A 159 13.01 -16.23 -3.66
C CYS A 159 12.60 -16.63 -2.23
N GLY A 160 11.39 -16.30 -1.79
CA GLY A 160 10.86 -16.63 -0.48
C GLY A 160 11.34 -15.72 0.67
N ARG A 161 12.32 -14.82 0.43
CA ARG A 161 12.81 -13.90 1.48
C ARG A 161 11.73 -12.95 1.95
N SER A 162 11.80 -12.60 3.24
CA SER A 162 10.92 -11.64 3.89
C SER A 162 11.69 -10.52 4.57
N PHE A 163 11.13 -9.31 4.50
CA PHE A 163 11.72 -8.09 5.03
C PHE A 163 10.68 -7.42 5.96
N PRO A 164 10.95 -7.37 7.29
CA PRO A 164 10.02 -6.78 8.22
C PRO A 164 9.98 -5.26 8.08
N ILE A 165 8.81 -4.68 8.29
CA ILE A 165 8.60 -3.25 8.47
C ILE A 165 8.43 -3.03 9.97
N ILE A 166 9.35 -2.31 10.58
CA ILE A 166 9.40 -2.04 12.03
C ILE A 166 9.44 -0.53 12.22
N GLU A 167 8.51 0.01 13.00
CA GLU A 167 8.34 1.46 13.19
C GLU A 167 8.37 2.22 11.86
N THR A 168 7.57 1.76 10.89
CA THR A 168 7.45 2.32 9.53
C THR A 168 8.67 2.18 8.61
N ILE A 169 9.76 1.52 9.04
CA ILE A 169 10.98 1.37 8.24
C ILE A 169 11.11 -0.08 7.76
N PRO A 170 11.26 -0.34 6.44
CA PRO A 170 11.45 -1.68 5.92
C PRO A 170 12.92 -2.08 6.07
N ASN A 171 13.20 -3.14 6.84
CA ASN A 171 14.55 -3.68 6.97
C ASN A 171 14.88 -4.59 5.77
N MET A 172 15.34 -3.94 4.70
CA MET A 172 15.72 -4.56 3.42
C MET A 172 17.19 -4.97 3.36
N LEU A 173 17.89 -4.99 4.50
CA LEU A 173 19.30 -5.36 4.57
C LEU A 173 19.53 -6.84 4.22
N PRO A 174 20.72 -7.19 3.71
CA PRO A 174 21.18 -8.57 3.64
C PRO A 174 21.08 -9.29 4.99
N ASP A 175 20.85 -10.60 4.94
CA ASP A 175 20.55 -11.43 6.13
C ASP A 175 21.69 -11.42 7.17
N ASP A 176 22.94 -11.24 6.74
CA ASP A 176 24.14 -11.15 7.58
C ASP A 176 24.28 -9.80 8.29
N LEU A 177 23.57 -8.77 7.84
CA LEU A 177 23.57 -7.42 8.41
C LEU A 177 22.34 -7.12 9.27
N ARG A 178 21.38 -8.06 9.37
CA ARG A 178 20.18 -7.91 10.18
C ARG A 178 20.39 -8.37 11.62
N ASP A 179 19.74 -7.69 12.56
CA ASP A 179 19.72 -8.12 13.95
C ASP A 179 18.74 -9.30 14.11
N LYS A 180 19.29 -10.50 14.25
CA LYS A 180 18.52 -11.74 14.42
C LYS A 180 17.60 -11.72 15.64
N LYS A 181 17.98 -11.00 16.70
CA LYS A 181 17.16 -10.91 17.92
C LYS A 181 15.94 -10.04 17.63
N GLU A 182 16.13 -8.86 17.02
CA GLU A 182 15.04 -7.96 16.64
C GLU A 182 14.07 -8.64 15.66
N ASP A 183 14.59 -9.29 14.62
CA ASP A 183 13.80 -10.06 13.66
C ASP A 183 12.94 -11.13 14.34
N ARG A 184 13.56 -11.89 15.25
CA ARG A 184 12.85 -12.95 15.98
C ARG A 184 11.78 -12.40 16.92
N GLU A 185 12.08 -11.31 17.64
CA GLU A 185 11.10 -10.64 18.50
C GLU A 185 9.91 -10.11 17.69
N PHE A 186 10.18 -9.52 16.52
CA PHE A 186 9.16 -9.05 15.60
C PHE A 186 8.26 -10.20 15.10
N LEU A 187 8.86 -11.30 14.64
CA LEU A 187 8.11 -12.47 14.16
C LEU A 187 7.28 -13.14 15.27
N LEU A 188 7.79 -13.16 16.51
CA LEU A 188 7.03 -13.66 17.66
C LEU A 188 5.85 -12.76 18.01
N LYS A 189 6.04 -11.43 18.01
CA LYS A 189 4.96 -10.46 18.23
C LYS A 189 3.80 -10.70 17.25
N TRP A 190 4.11 -10.92 15.98
CA TRP A 190 3.12 -11.04 14.91
C TRP A 190 2.83 -12.46 14.44
N ARG A 191 3.28 -13.46 15.21
CA ARG A 191 3.26 -14.89 14.84
C ARG A 191 1.93 -15.40 14.27
N LYS A 192 0.80 -14.87 14.75
CA LYS A 192 -0.55 -15.23 14.29
C LYS A 192 -0.80 -14.87 12.82
N TYR A 193 -0.20 -13.79 12.32
CA TYR A 193 -0.42 -13.25 10.98
C TYR A 193 0.70 -13.58 10.00
N VAL A 194 1.88 -13.95 10.52
CA VAL A 194 3.02 -14.37 9.70
C VAL A 194 2.75 -15.75 9.08
N PRO A 195 2.95 -15.93 7.76
CA PRO A 195 2.87 -17.24 7.11
C PRO A 195 3.80 -18.27 7.76
N LYS A 196 3.28 -19.48 8.02
CA LYS A 196 4.03 -20.57 8.66
C LYS A 196 5.42 -20.82 8.06
N ARG A 197 5.54 -20.78 6.73
CA ARG A 197 6.82 -20.96 6.02
C ARG A 197 7.92 -19.99 6.46
N ILE A 198 7.56 -18.75 6.83
CA ILE A 198 8.51 -17.74 7.30
C ILE A 198 8.92 -18.05 8.75
N LEU A 199 7.97 -18.41 9.60
CA LEU A 199 8.25 -18.81 10.98
C LEU A 199 9.16 -20.05 11.03
N GLU A 200 8.86 -21.06 10.21
CA GLU A 200 9.64 -22.30 10.11
C GLU A 200 11.07 -22.05 9.62
N ALA A 201 11.27 -21.15 8.65
CA ALA A 201 12.59 -20.75 8.16
C ALA A 201 13.46 -20.12 9.26
N GLU A 202 12.85 -19.48 10.24
CA GLU A 202 13.49 -18.84 11.39
C GLU A 202 13.52 -19.73 12.64
N GLY A 203 13.13 -21.00 12.52
CA GLY A 203 13.10 -21.96 13.64
C GLY A 203 12.06 -21.64 14.70
N ILE A 204 10.99 -20.92 14.35
CA ILE A 204 9.87 -20.55 15.22
C ILE A 204 8.73 -21.56 14.97
N THR A 205 8.62 -22.57 15.84
CA THR A 205 7.54 -23.58 15.81
C THR A 205 6.30 -23.13 16.53
#